data_AF-A0A815N0G2-F1
#
_entry.id   AF-A0A815N0G2-F1
#
_cell.length_a   1.000
_cell.length_b   1.000
_cell.length_c   1.000
_cell.angle_alpha   90.00
_cell.angle_beta   90.00
_cell.angle_gamma   90.00
#
_symmetry.space_group_name_H-M   'P 1'
#
loop_
_entity.id
_entity.type
_entity.pdbx_description
1 polymer ?
#
loop_
_entity_poly.entity_id
_entity_poly.type
_entity_poly.pdbx_seq_one_letter_code
_entity_poly.pdbx_strand_id
1 'polypeptide(L)'
;MTIHSLLLEYLSAYNKHDINKIVNFLHPNCRVIFNDQLVLQGVEAMRPTYESDFLNPQANVTLLEYHEDTNNKDRIRVLLKTHDNRLIDVTYIFEMKNNDEEFNNAKMIEHIIHSVKSQ
;
A
#
# COMPACT_ATOMS: atom_id res chain seq x y z
N MET A 1 -10.14 -10.44 10.82
CA MET A 1 -9.90 -9.15 10.12
C MET A 1 -10.05 -9.39 8.62
N THR A 2 -10.64 -8.48 7.84
CA THR A 2 -10.73 -8.62 6.36
C THR A 2 -9.57 -7.90 5.67
N ILE A 3 -9.27 -8.24 4.41
CA ILE A 3 -8.24 -7.55 3.62
C ILE A 3 -8.56 -6.07 3.40
N HIS A 4 -9.85 -5.74 3.28
CA HIS A 4 -10.32 -4.35 3.25
C HIS A 4 -9.99 -3.62 4.56
N SER A 5 -10.27 -4.23 5.72
CA SER A 5 -9.91 -3.63 7.02
C SER A 5 -8.39 -3.45 7.16
N LEU A 6 -7.60 -4.42 6.71
CA LEU A 6 -6.14 -4.34 6.72
C LEU A 6 -5.63 -3.15 5.88
N LEU A 7 -6.17 -2.98 4.68
CA LEU A 7 -5.87 -1.83 3.81
C LEU A 7 -6.23 -0.51 4.50
N LEU A 8 -7.42 -0.40 5.08
CA LEU A 8 -7.85 0.82 5.77
C LEU A 8 -6.95 1.17 6.95
N GLU A 9 -6.45 0.16 7.68
CA GLU A 9 -5.47 0.39 8.74
C GLU A 9 -4.11 0.85 8.20
N TYR A 10 -3.64 0.29 7.09
CA TYR A 10 -2.43 0.74 6.41
C TYR A 10 -2.54 2.20 5.94
N LEU A 11 -3.64 2.57 5.28
CA LEU A 11 -3.89 3.95 4.84
C LEU A 11 -4.06 4.91 6.03
N SER A 12 -4.67 4.45 7.13
CA SER A 12 -4.75 5.21 8.39
C SER A 12 -3.37 5.45 8.99
N ALA A 13 -2.48 4.46 8.97
CA ALA A 13 -1.10 4.61 9.42
C ALA A 13 -0.33 5.61 8.53
N TYR A 14 -0.51 5.54 7.20
CA TYR A 14 0.04 6.51 6.27
C TYR A 14 -0.44 7.93 6.59
N ASN A 15 -1.75 8.15 6.73
CA ASN A 15 -2.31 9.48 7.00
C ASN A 15 -1.98 10.05 8.38
N LYS A 16 -1.58 9.20 9.33
CA LYS A 16 -1.09 9.60 10.66
C LYS A 16 0.44 9.77 10.69
N HIS A 17 1.12 9.57 9.56
CA HIS A 17 2.58 9.58 9.44
C HIS A 17 3.27 8.57 10.38
N ASP A 18 2.61 7.46 10.70
CA ASP A 18 3.13 6.42 11.59
C ASP A 18 4.00 5.43 10.83
N ILE A 19 5.26 5.82 10.59
CA ILE A 19 6.25 5.03 9.85
C ILE A 19 6.43 3.63 10.46
N ASN A 20 6.44 3.53 11.79
CA ASN A 20 6.64 2.25 12.45
C ASN A 20 5.48 1.29 12.16
N LYS A 21 4.24 1.79 12.20
CA LYS A 21 3.06 1.00 11.84
C LYS A 21 3.07 0.64 10.34
N ILE A 22 3.43 1.57 9.45
CA ILE A 22 3.59 1.29 8.01
C ILE A 22 4.59 0.17 7.75
N VAL A 23 5.79 0.27 8.32
CA VAL A 23 6.86 -0.74 8.20
C VAL A 23 6.37 -2.11 8.67
N ASN A 24 5.56 -2.16 9.72
CA ASN A 24 4.98 -3.41 10.20
C ASN A 24 3.96 -4.03 9.22
N PHE A 25 3.35 -3.28 8.30
CA PHE A 25 2.51 -3.86 7.24
C PHE A 25 3.32 -4.49 6.11
N LEU A 26 4.56 -4.05 5.91
CA LEU A 26 5.37 -4.47 4.77
C LEU A 26 6.12 -5.75 5.09
N HIS A 27 6.12 -6.68 4.15
CA HIS A 27 7.04 -7.81 4.17
C HIS A 27 8.49 -7.28 4.02
N PRO A 28 9.50 -7.87 4.69
CA PRO A 28 10.90 -7.39 4.61
C PRO A 28 11.42 -7.20 3.19
N ASN A 29 10.96 -8.05 2.26
CA ASN A 29 11.30 -8.02 0.84
C ASN A 29 10.21 -7.41 -0.06
N CYS A 30 9.32 -6.56 0.49
CA CYS A 30 8.25 -5.92 -0.28
C CYS A 30 8.81 -5.21 -1.51
N ARG A 31 8.10 -5.30 -2.64
CA ARG A 31 8.52 -4.74 -3.92
C ARG A 31 7.58 -3.63 -4.36
N VAL A 32 8.14 -2.57 -4.93
CA VAL A 32 7.37 -1.55 -5.65
C VAL A 32 7.66 -1.70 -7.13
N ILE A 33 6.61 -1.92 -7.90
CA ILE A 33 6.64 -2.07 -9.36
C ILE A 33 5.91 -0.87 -9.95
N PHE A 34 6.53 -0.19 -10.90
CA PHE A 34 5.93 0.92 -11.65
C PHE A 34 6.25 0.75 -13.13
N ASN A 35 5.23 0.84 -13.99
CA ASN A 35 5.35 0.57 -15.44
C ASN A 35 6.08 -0.76 -15.73
N ASP A 36 5.66 -1.83 -15.05
CA ASP A 36 6.24 -3.19 -15.15
C ASP A 36 7.73 -3.31 -14.78
N GLN A 37 8.31 -2.28 -14.14
CA GLN A 37 9.70 -2.27 -13.68
C GLN A 37 9.76 -2.22 -12.16
N LEU A 38 10.65 -3.03 -11.57
CA LEU A 38 10.98 -2.94 -10.16
C LEU A 38 11.70 -1.61 -9.89
N VAL A 39 11.10 -0.76 -9.07
CA VAL A 39 11.68 0.56 -8.72
C VAL A 39 12.25 0.61 -7.31
N LEU A 40 11.67 -0.16 -6.37
CA LEU A 40 12.17 -0.29 -5.00
C LEU A 40 11.99 -1.73 -4.52
N GLN A 41 12.94 -2.23 -3.73
CA GLN A 41 12.85 -3.53 -3.08
C GLN A 41 13.35 -3.46 -1.65
N GLY A 42 12.53 -3.99 -0.75
CA GLY A 42 12.81 -4.11 0.66
C GLY A 42 12.37 -2.89 1.46
N VAL A 43 11.96 -3.14 2.70
CA VAL A 43 11.44 -2.11 3.62
C VAL A 43 12.46 -0.99 3.86
N GLU A 44 13.74 -1.34 3.96
CA GLU A 44 14.82 -0.36 4.17
C GLU A 44 14.94 0.62 3.00
N ALA A 45 14.75 0.17 1.76
CA ALA A 45 14.76 1.03 0.58
C ALA A 45 13.48 1.89 0.44
N MET A 46 12.34 1.39 0.94
CA MET A 46 11.06 2.10 0.90
C MET A 46 10.94 3.18 1.98
N ARG A 47 11.51 2.96 3.16
CA ARG A 47 11.39 3.86 4.32
C ARG A 47 11.73 5.33 3.99
N PRO A 48 12.83 5.66 3.29
CA PRO A 48 13.15 7.04 2.94
C PRO A 48 12.08 7.73 2.08
N THR A 49 11.32 6.98 1.29
CA THR A 49 10.23 7.55 0.47
C THR A 49 9.10 8.03 1.37
N TYR A 50 8.69 7.23 2.36
CA TYR A 50 7.69 7.64 3.34
C TYR A 50 8.16 8.82 4.18
N GLU A 51 9.40 8.76 4.67
CA GLU A 51 9.99 9.86 5.45
C GLU A 51 10.01 11.17 4.65
N SER A 52 10.40 11.11 3.37
CA SER A 52 10.38 12.26 2.46
C SER A 52 8.97 12.80 2.24
N ASP A 53 7.98 11.93 1.99
CA ASP A 53 6.59 12.35 1.80
C ASP A 53 6.03 13.03 3.07
N PHE A 54 6.37 12.49 4.25
CA PHE A 54 5.91 13.02 5.54
C PHE A 54 6.63 14.31 5.98
N LEU A 55 7.63 14.80 5.23
CA LEU A 55 8.12 16.16 5.39
C LEU A 55 7.03 17.19 5.07
N ASN A 56 6.04 16.82 4.24
CA ASN A 56 4.84 17.63 4.05
C ASN A 56 3.77 17.22 5.09
N PRO A 57 3.39 18.10 6.04
CA PRO A 57 2.39 17.78 7.05
C PRO A 57 0.99 17.52 6.46
N GLN A 58 0.73 17.95 5.22
CA GLN A 58 -0.51 17.67 4.51
C GLN A 58 -0.48 16.36 3.71
N ALA A 59 0.65 15.63 3.70
CA ALA A 59 0.77 14.37 2.96
C ALA A 59 -0.23 13.34 3.47
N ASN A 60 -1.35 13.22 2.76
CA ASN A 60 -2.39 12.25 3.01
C ASN A 60 -2.84 11.62 1.69
N VAL A 61 -3.52 10.50 1.82
CA VAL A 61 -4.18 9.78 0.73
C VAL A 61 -5.63 9.50 1.11
N THR A 62 -6.53 9.66 0.14
CA THR A 62 -7.94 9.32 0.25
C THR A 62 -8.22 8.12 -0.65
N LEU A 63 -8.84 7.08 -0.11
CA LEU A 63 -9.34 5.95 -0.90
C LEU A 63 -10.58 6.40 -1.68
N LEU A 64 -10.50 6.39 -3.01
CA LEU A 64 -11.63 6.70 -3.89
C LEU A 64 -12.37 5.45 -4.36
N GLU A 65 -11.62 4.42 -4.76
CA GLU A 65 -12.17 3.16 -5.24
C GLU A 65 -11.43 1.97 -4.62
N TYR A 66 -12.18 0.89 -4.39
CA TYR A 66 -11.69 -0.38 -3.88
C TYR A 66 -12.27 -1.51 -4.74
N HIS A 67 -11.38 -2.35 -5.29
CA HIS A 67 -11.72 -3.49 -6.12
C HIS A 67 -10.96 -4.72 -5.62
N GLU A 68 -11.69 -5.70 -5.10
CA GLU A 68 -11.13 -6.97 -4.67
C GLU A 68 -11.06 -7.94 -5.86
N ASP A 69 -9.94 -8.64 -6.02
CA ASP A 69 -9.83 -9.70 -7.01
C ASP A 69 -10.50 -10.97 -6.46
N THR A 70 -11.69 -11.30 -6.99
CA THR A 70 -12.46 -12.45 -6.53
C THR A 70 -11.77 -13.80 -6.79
N ASN A 71 -10.79 -13.84 -7.70
CA ASN A 71 -10.00 -15.03 -7.99
C ASN A 71 -8.73 -15.10 -7.12
N ASN A 72 -8.23 -13.95 -6.64
CA ASN A 72 -7.01 -13.84 -5.84
C ASN A 72 -7.29 -12.94 -4.62
N LYS A 73 -7.81 -13.54 -3.53
CA LYS A 73 -8.23 -12.83 -2.32
C LYS A 73 -7.12 -12.08 -1.59
N ASP A 74 -5.87 -12.29 -1.98
CA ASP A 74 -4.67 -11.59 -1.53
C ASP A 74 -4.37 -10.29 -2.29
N ARG A 75 -5.11 -10.00 -3.37
CA ARG A 75 -4.88 -8.86 -4.26
C ARG A 75 -6.04 -7.87 -4.18
N ILE A 76 -5.70 -6.61 -3.96
CA ILE A 76 -6.65 -5.50 -4.00
C ILE A 76 -6.12 -4.47 -4.97
N ARG A 77 -6.98 -4.01 -5.89
CA ARG A 77 -6.73 -2.79 -6.67
C ARG A 77 -7.50 -1.62 -6.08
N VAL A 78 -6.83 -0.48 -5.95
CA VAL A 78 -7.43 0.74 -5.42
C VAL A 78 -7.10 1.94 -6.27
N LEU A 79 -7.97 2.93 -6.21
CA LEU A 79 -7.69 4.29 -6.69
C LEU A 79 -7.54 5.20 -5.47
N LEU A 80 -6.36 5.80 -5.33
CA LEU A 80 -6.05 6.74 -4.25
C LEU A 80 -5.95 8.16 -4.81
N LYS A 81 -6.40 9.14 -4.03
CA LYS A 81 -6.16 10.57 -4.28
C LYS A 81 -5.18 11.11 -3.25
N THR A 82 -4.06 11.65 -3.69
CA THR A 82 -3.09 12.31 -2.82
C THR A 82 -3.51 13.74 -2.49
N HIS A 83 -2.89 14.31 -1.46
CA HIS A 83 -3.09 15.71 -1.05
C HIS A 83 -2.86 16.75 -2.17
N ASP A 84 -1.97 16.46 -3.13
CA ASP A 84 -1.68 17.32 -4.29
C ASP A 84 -2.56 17.01 -5.51
N ASN A 85 -3.71 16.36 -5.29
CA ASN A 85 -4.70 15.99 -6.30
C ASN A 85 -4.22 14.99 -7.37
N ARG A 86 -3.08 14.31 -7.17
CA ARG A 86 -2.73 13.19 -8.04
C ARG A 86 -3.62 11.99 -7.74
N LEU A 87 -3.97 11.26 -8.80
CA LEU A 87 -4.65 9.98 -8.73
C LEU A 87 -3.62 8.86 -8.94
N ILE A 88 -3.59 7.90 -8.01
CA ILE A 88 -2.70 6.75 -8.04
C ILE A 88 -3.56 5.49 -8.14
N ASP A 89 -3.42 4.77 -9.25
CA ASP A 89 -4.03 3.45 -9.44
C ASP A 89 -2.99 2.39 -9.08
N VAL A 90 -3.26 1.64 -8.01
CA VAL A 90 -2.29 0.71 -7.43
C VAL A 90 -2.95 -0.60 -7.04
N THR A 91 -2.26 -1.72 -7.31
CA THR A 91 -2.59 -3.03 -6.76
C THR A 91 -1.66 -3.36 -5.61
N TYR A 92 -2.24 -3.70 -4.46
CA TYR A 92 -1.52 -4.26 -3.32
C TYR A 92 -1.70 -5.78 -3.31
N ILE A 93 -0.61 -6.50 -3.05
CA ILE A 93 -0.60 -7.95 -2.89
C ILE A 93 -0.10 -8.29 -1.50
N PHE A 94 -0.82 -9.16 -0.79
CA PHE A 94 -0.54 -9.54 0.59
C PHE A 94 -0.19 -11.03 0.70
N GLU A 95 0.93 -11.35 1.32
CA GLU A 95 1.20 -12.71 1.74
C GLU A 95 0.40 -13.04 3.00
N MET A 96 -0.44 -14.07 2.91
CA MET A 96 -1.14 -14.67 4.05
C MET A 96 -0.33 -15.86 4.55
N LYS A 97 -0.07 -15.94 5.86
CA LYS A 97 0.54 -17.14 6.44
C LYS A 97 -0.52 -18.25 6.58
N ASN A 98 -0.24 -19.40 5.96
CA ASN A 98 -0.88 -20.71 6.19
C ASN A 98 -2.40 -20.75 6.26
N ASN A 99 -3.11 -20.91 5.13
CA ASN A 99 -4.54 -21.31 5.05
C ASN A 99 -5.55 -20.57 5.94
N ASP A 100 -5.12 -19.53 6.66
CA ASP A 100 -5.95 -18.75 7.54
C ASP A 100 -6.75 -17.81 6.65
N GLU A 101 -8.06 -17.96 6.68
CA GLU A 101 -9.02 -16.98 6.14
C GLU A 101 -8.95 -15.65 6.93
N GLU A 102 -7.99 -15.50 7.84
CA GLU A 102 -7.82 -14.38 8.74
C GLU A 102 -6.55 -13.57 8.41
N PHE A 103 -6.74 -12.32 8.01
CA PHE A 103 -5.66 -11.39 7.62
C PHE A 103 -4.82 -10.84 8.79
N ASN A 104 -4.92 -11.42 10.00
CA ASN A 104 -4.36 -10.86 11.22
C ASN A 104 -2.82 -10.72 11.19
N ASN A 105 -2.14 -11.50 10.33
CA ASN A 105 -0.68 -11.48 10.16
C ASN A 105 -0.25 -11.22 8.71
N ALA A 106 -1.17 -10.81 7.85
CA ALA A 106 -0.86 -10.60 6.43
C ALA A 106 0.17 -9.47 6.26
N LYS A 107 1.13 -9.69 5.38
CA LYS A 107 2.17 -8.71 5.05
C LYS A 107 2.09 -8.34 3.58
N MET A 108 2.15 -7.07 3.28
CA MET A 108 2.18 -6.60 1.90
C MET A 108 3.52 -6.99 1.27
N ILE A 109 3.46 -7.72 0.17
CA ILE A 109 4.65 -8.18 -0.57
C ILE A 109 4.88 -7.36 -1.84
N GLU A 110 3.84 -6.72 -2.40
CA GLU A 110 3.97 -5.90 -3.60
C GLU A 110 3.03 -4.71 -3.63
N HIS A 111 3.55 -3.62 -4.22
CA HIS A 111 2.82 -2.45 -4.67
C HIS A 111 3.02 -2.35 -6.18
N ILE A 112 1.98 -2.58 -6.97
CA ILE A 112 2.03 -2.44 -8.42
C ILE A 112 1.30 -1.16 -8.79
N ILE A 113 2.05 -0.11 -9.12
CA ILE A 113 1.52 1.19 -9.52
C ILE A 113 1.26 1.13 -11.03
N HIS A 114 -0.02 1.11 -11.41
CA HIS A 114 -0.47 1.03 -12.80
C HIS A 114 -0.46 2.40 -13.48
N SER A 115 -0.80 3.45 -12.75
CA SER A 115 -0.72 4.83 -13.27
C SER A 115 -0.67 5.87 -12.16
N VAL A 116 -0.08 7.01 -12.49
CA VAL A 116 -0.13 8.23 -11.70
C VAL A 116 -0.58 9.36 -12.64
N LYS A 117 -1.69 10.02 -12.32
CA LYS A 117 -2.26 11.11 -13.14
C LYS A 117 -2.38 12.37 -12.28
N SER A 118 -1.99 13.52 -12.81
CA SER A 118 -2.32 14.81 -12.23
C SER A 118 -3.74 15.22 -12.66
N GLN A 119 -4.55 15.73 -11.74
CA GLN A 119 -5.82 16.39 -12.05
C GLN A 119 -5.61 17.87 -12.37
#